data_AF-A0A972A9I8-F1
#
_entry.id   AF-A0A972A9I8-F1
#
_cell.length_a   1.000
_cell.length_b   1.000
_cell.length_c   1.000
_cell.angle_alpha   90.00
_cell.angle_beta   90.00
_cell.angle_gamma   90.00
#
_symmetry.space_group_name_H-M   'P 1'
#
loop_
_entity.id
_entity.type
_entity.pdbx_description
1 polymer ?
#
loop_
_entity_poly.entity_id
_entity_poly.type
_entity_poly.pdbx_seq_one_letter_code
_entity_poly.pdbx_strand_id
1 'polypeptide(L)'
;STPFVYPSVLSYFGMFDLCGFPKDNFYYLKSWWSKDEVLHILPHWNWPDRMGEEIDVWVYSNMDEVELFLNNKSLGRKVMETNSHLSWKVKYQPGTLKAVGYKDGKKHETTTLATTGKPNAVSLVADRNVIKGDSEDMSIVSVQISDKNGAVVPDANHDIFFEISGPGKIIGVGNGNPSSHEPDKYIETVKSVSPAEWREKLASEVSLQEVVGPTYDYSAWTKAFPNKGLPPGSISQPTVLRSSFQLDEESLKGEISWMYRSVGTNQSVYVNGVKVGDTLDGNRTLHYLPLKAEYLRAGTNEVAIIANPYVMKNVWDEPNINPGQLRVEIPAEQWRRKSFNGLAQVLIQSSGEAGDIVLKATSPGLKDASLIIKATDALRRPFVE
;
A
#
# COMPACT_ATOMS: atom_id res chain seq x y z
N SER A 1 15.78 -14.20 -16.03
CA SER A 1 14.55 -14.51 -16.81
C SER A 1 13.94 -13.22 -17.30
N THR A 2 13.47 -13.20 -18.53
CA THR A 2 12.79 -12.07 -19.19
C THR A 2 11.36 -11.94 -18.64
N PRO A 3 10.83 -10.73 -18.36
CA PRO A 3 9.55 -10.53 -17.66
C PRO A 3 8.29 -10.80 -18.51
N PHE A 4 8.37 -11.60 -19.58
CA PHE A 4 7.25 -11.78 -20.51
C PHE A 4 6.20 -12.79 -20.06
N VAL A 5 6.36 -13.40 -18.88
CA VAL A 5 5.45 -14.43 -18.38
C VAL A 5 4.90 -14.02 -17.02
N TYR A 6 3.57 -13.97 -16.93
CA TYR A 6 2.84 -13.84 -15.67
C TYR A 6 3.32 -14.91 -14.68
N PRO A 7 3.56 -14.59 -13.40
CA PRO A 7 3.14 -13.38 -12.66
C PRO A 7 4.16 -12.23 -12.63
N SER A 8 5.10 -12.15 -13.58
CA SER A 8 6.08 -11.05 -13.60
C SER A 8 5.41 -9.71 -13.92
N VAL A 9 5.59 -8.71 -13.06
CA VAL A 9 5.08 -7.33 -13.23
C VAL A 9 6.17 -6.26 -13.18
N LEU A 10 7.41 -6.62 -12.82
CA LEU A 10 8.58 -5.73 -12.88
C LEU A 10 9.72 -6.32 -13.72
N SER A 11 10.69 -5.48 -14.05
CA SER A 11 11.89 -5.86 -14.81
C SER A 11 12.90 -6.65 -13.96
N TYR A 12 13.57 -7.62 -14.58
CA TYR A 12 14.67 -8.38 -13.97
C TYR A 12 16.06 -7.78 -14.25
N PHE A 13 16.19 -6.84 -15.19
CA PHE A 13 17.47 -6.49 -15.83
C PHE A 13 18.41 -5.60 -15.01
N GLY A 14 17.89 -4.80 -14.09
CA GLY A 14 18.69 -3.82 -13.34
C GLY A 14 19.77 -4.48 -12.45
N MET A 15 20.91 -3.80 -12.27
CA MET A 15 21.98 -4.17 -11.32
C MET A 15 21.53 -4.08 -9.86
N PHE A 16 20.57 -3.19 -9.61
CA PHE A 16 19.81 -3.11 -8.38
C PHE A 16 18.40 -3.61 -8.65
N ASP A 17 17.72 -4.08 -7.61
CA ASP A 17 16.27 -4.25 -7.67
C ASP A 17 15.54 -2.90 -7.53
N LEU A 18 14.20 -2.94 -7.56
CA LEU A 18 13.37 -1.74 -7.45
C LEU A 18 13.59 -0.98 -6.12
N CYS A 19 13.98 -1.69 -5.06
CA CYS A 19 14.22 -1.13 -3.73
C CYS A 19 15.67 -0.66 -3.55
N GLY A 20 16.51 -0.74 -4.59
CA GLY A 20 17.90 -0.31 -4.49
C GLY A 20 18.81 -1.31 -3.78
N PHE A 21 18.38 -2.57 -3.59
CA PHE A 21 19.27 -3.61 -3.10
C PHE A 21 20.15 -4.14 -4.26
N PRO A 22 21.48 -4.24 -4.07
CA PRO A 22 22.38 -4.70 -5.12
C PRO A 22 22.17 -6.19 -5.37
N LYS A 23 22.07 -6.57 -6.65
CA LYS A 23 22.12 -7.97 -7.07
C LYS A 23 23.57 -8.38 -7.30
N ASP A 24 23.86 -9.68 -7.45
CA ASP A 24 25.25 -10.14 -7.60
C ASP A 24 26.00 -9.51 -8.79
N ASN A 25 25.30 -9.23 -9.89
CA ASN A 25 25.88 -8.59 -11.08
C ASN A 25 26.39 -7.16 -10.82
N PHE A 26 25.89 -6.47 -9.79
CA PHE A 26 26.45 -5.21 -9.32
C PHE A 26 27.93 -5.40 -8.98
N TYR A 27 28.28 -6.46 -8.25
CA TYR A 27 29.64 -6.72 -7.80
C TYR A 27 30.57 -7.15 -8.94
N TYR A 28 30.07 -7.88 -9.94
CA TYR A 28 30.84 -8.19 -11.15
C TYR A 28 31.24 -6.92 -11.90
N LEU A 29 30.31 -6.00 -12.13
CA LEU A 29 30.63 -4.75 -12.80
C LEU A 29 31.49 -3.85 -11.92
N LYS A 30 31.23 -3.83 -10.60
CA LYS A 30 32.06 -3.08 -9.64
C LYS A 30 33.52 -3.55 -9.65
N SER A 31 33.80 -4.87 -9.73
CA SER A 31 35.17 -5.36 -9.76
C SER A 31 35.94 -4.87 -10.98
N TRP A 32 35.29 -4.77 -12.13
CA TRP A 32 35.98 -4.42 -13.38
C TRP A 32 35.95 -2.92 -13.72
N TRP A 33 34.92 -2.20 -13.30
CA TRP A 33 34.72 -0.80 -13.69
C TRP A 33 35.03 0.21 -12.58
N SER A 34 35.39 -0.26 -11.39
CA SER A 34 35.82 0.60 -10.28
C SER A 34 37.23 0.26 -9.82
N LYS A 35 37.83 1.18 -9.05
CA LYS A 35 39.10 0.95 -8.37
C LYS A 35 38.91 0.43 -6.94
N ASP A 36 37.67 0.33 -6.48
CA ASP A 36 37.35 -0.20 -5.16
C ASP A 36 37.72 -1.67 -5.10
N GLU A 37 38.22 -2.13 -3.96
CA GLU A 37 38.53 -3.54 -3.78
C GLU A 37 37.22 -4.34 -3.69
N VAL A 38 37.13 -5.40 -4.48
CA VAL A 38 35.94 -6.25 -4.52
C VAL A 38 36.38 -7.68 -4.23
N LEU A 39 35.66 -8.33 -3.31
CA LEU A 39 35.73 -9.77 -3.08
C LEU A 39 34.34 -10.23 -2.65
N HIS A 40 33.56 -10.75 -3.59
CA HIS A 40 32.14 -11.07 -3.42
C HIS A 40 31.88 -12.54 -3.74
N ILE A 41 31.27 -13.28 -2.82
CA ILE A 41 30.91 -14.70 -2.98
C ILE A 41 29.41 -14.79 -3.30
N LEU A 42 29.04 -15.62 -4.28
CA LEU A 42 27.66 -15.94 -4.62
C LEU A 42 27.51 -17.44 -4.96
N PRO A 43 26.31 -18.05 -4.82
CA PRO A 43 25.07 -17.51 -4.24
C PRO A 43 25.12 -17.52 -2.70
N HIS A 44 23.98 -17.36 -2.02
CA HIS A 44 23.87 -17.57 -0.57
C HIS A 44 24.22 -19.01 -0.13
N TRP A 45 24.42 -19.23 1.18
CA TRP A 45 24.83 -20.54 1.74
C TRP A 45 23.77 -21.22 2.64
N ASN A 46 22.48 -20.93 2.42
CA ASN A 46 21.33 -21.65 2.98
C ASN A 46 20.71 -22.60 1.94
N TRP A 47 20.98 -23.91 2.03
CA TRP A 47 20.42 -24.91 1.12
C TRP A 47 20.01 -26.18 1.89
N PRO A 48 19.12 -26.09 2.90
CA PRO A 48 18.85 -27.19 3.83
C PRO A 48 18.47 -28.50 3.13
N ASP A 49 17.79 -28.42 1.99
CA ASP A 49 17.31 -29.59 1.24
C ASP A 49 18.32 -30.12 0.21
N ARG A 50 19.51 -29.51 0.09
CA ARG A 50 20.53 -29.86 -0.91
C ARG A 50 21.82 -30.38 -0.29
N MET A 51 21.73 -30.98 0.89
CA MET A 51 22.88 -31.48 1.62
C MET A 51 23.73 -32.44 0.76
N GLY A 52 25.00 -32.11 0.57
CA GLY A 52 25.96 -32.90 -0.21
C GLY A 52 25.90 -32.69 -1.72
N GLU A 53 24.91 -31.97 -2.24
CA GLU A 53 24.84 -31.61 -3.66
C GLU A 53 25.88 -30.56 -4.03
N GLU A 54 26.31 -30.56 -5.29
CA GLU A 54 27.22 -29.53 -5.79
C GLU A 54 26.47 -28.23 -6.07
N ILE A 55 26.94 -27.16 -5.43
CA ILE A 55 26.55 -25.78 -5.69
C ILE A 55 27.64 -25.14 -6.52
N ASP A 56 27.26 -24.40 -7.56
CA ASP A 56 28.19 -23.58 -8.31
C ASP A 56 28.44 -22.28 -7.56
N VAL A 57 29.57 -22.20 -6.86
CA VAL A 57 29.97 -21.03 -6.09
C VAL A 57 30.84 -20.16 -6.96
N TRP A 58 30.39 -18.94 -7.25
CA TRP A 58 31.17 -17.96 -8.00
C TRP A 58 31.76 -16.91 -7.07
N VAL A 59 32.89 -16.35 -7.48
CA VAL A 59 33.53 -15.22 -6.81
C VAL A 59 33.85 -14.14 -7.83
N TYR A 60 33.41 -12.93 -7.54
CA TYR A 60 33.81 -11.71 -8.24
C TYR A 60 34.89 -10.99 -7.43
N SER A 61 35.99 -10.61 -8.09
CA SER A 61 37.11 -9.91 -7.48
C SER A 61 37.95 -9.20 -8.53
N ASN A 62 38.68 -8.17 -8.11
CA ASN A 62 39.69 -7.46 -8.91
C ASN A 62 41.11 -7.63 -8.36
N MET A 63 41.33 -8.69 -7.59
CA MET A 63 42.65 -9.11 -7.08
C MET A 63 43.23 -10.18 -8.01
N ASP A 64 44.55 -10.40 -7.96
CA ASP A 64 45.26 -11.29 -8.89
C ASP A 64 44.80 -12.75 -8.78
N GLU A 65 44.55 -13.22 -7.56
CA GLU A 65 44.14 -14.59 -7.29
C GLU A 65 43.17 -14.66 -6.11
N VAL A 66 42.34 -15.70 -6.08
CA VAL A 66 41.46 -16.00 -4.94
C VAL A 66 41.57 -17.46 -4.57
N GLU A 67 41.64 -17.73 -3.26
CA GLU A 67 41.50 -19.06 -2.69
C GLU A 67 40.19 -19.16 -1.91
N LEU A 68 39.39 -20.19 -2.22
CA LEU A 68 38.13 -20.46 -1.56
C LEU A 68 38.30 -21.58 -0.52
N PHE A 69 37.65 -21.44 0.63
CA PHE A 69 37.63 -22.41 1.70
C PHE A 69 36.19 -22.72 2.09
N LEU A 70 35.90 -24.00 2.39
CA LEU A 70 34.69 -24.42 3.09
C LEU A 70 35.10 -25.00 4.44
N ASN A 71 34.58 -24.44 5.54
CA ASN A 71 34.85 -24.90 6.90
C ASN A 71 36.37 -25.06 7.17
N ASN A 72 37.13 -24.03 6.79
CA ASN A 72 38.60 -23.96 6.87
C ASN A 72 39.39 -24.95 6.00
N LYS A 73 38.73 -25.76 5.17
CA LYS A 73 39.40 -26.61 4.17
C LYS A 73 39.49 -25.88 2.84
N SER A 74 40.71 -25.75 2.31
CA SER A 74 40.92 -25.14 0.99
C SER A 74 40.25 -25.96 -0.12
N LEU A 75 39.61 -25.25 -1.04
CA LEU A 75 39.02 -25.75 -2.27
C LEU A 75 39.88 -25.37 -3.50
N GLY A 76 41.07 -24.83 -3.26
CA GLY A 76 42.03 -24.43 -4.28
C GLY A 76 42.05 -22.93 -4.55
N ARG A 77 43.24 -22.46 -4.95
CA ARG A 77 43.52 -21.09 -5.39
C ARG A 77 43.42 -21.02 -6.91
N LYS A 78 42.84 -19.93 -7.43
CA LYS A 78 42.69 -19.68 -8.87
C LYS A 78 43.10 -18.25 -9.22
N VAL A 79 43.69 -18.09 -10.40
CA VAL A 79 44.06 -16.80 -11.01
C VAL A 79 42.82 -16.12 -11.55
N MET A 80 42.64 -14.84 -11.23
CA MET A 80 41.52 -14.03 -11.70
C MET A 80 41.86 -13.36 -13.02
N GLU A 81 41.39 -13.93 -14.12
CA GLU A 81 41.54 -13.33 -15.44
C GLU A 81 40.71 -12.05 -15.55
N THR A 82 41.26 -11.03 -16.23
CA THR A 82 40.59 -9.73 -16.43
C THR A 82 39.23 -9.90 -17.10
N ASN A 83 38.21 -9.19 -16.61
CA ASN A 83 36.81 -9.26 -17.07
C ASN A 83 36.14 -10.65 -16.91
N SER A 84 36.65 -11.50 -16.02
CA SER A 84 36.10 -12.83 -15.75
C SER A 84 35.47 -12.97 -14.35
N HIS A 85 35.18 -14.21 -13.97
CA HIS A 85 34.83 -14.60 -12.61
C HIS A 85 35.45 -15.96 -12.30
N LEU A 86 35.58 -16.27 -11.03
CA LEU A 86 36.02 -17.59 -10.58
C LEU A 86 34.82 -18.44 -10.17
N SER A 87 34.88 -19.75 -10.40
CA SER A 87 33.83 -20.69 -10.03
C SER A 87 34.38 -21.96 -9.39
N TRP A 88 33.65 -22.53 -8.43
CA TRP A 88 33.95 -23.83 -7.81
C TRP A 88 32.66 -24.64 -7.70
N LYS A 89 32.72 -25.94 -8.01
CA LYS A 89 31.66 -26.89 -7.66
C LYS A 89 31.90 -27.35 -6.22
N VAL A 90 31.07 -26.87 -5.30
CA VAL A 90 31.25 -27.09 -3.86
C VAL A 90 30.09 -27.93 -3.34
N LYS A 91 30.40 -29.09 -2.76
CA LYS A 91 29.40 -29.92 -2.09
C LYS A 91 28.85 -29.17 -0.88
N TYR A 92 27.55 -28.91 -0.89
CA TYR A 92 26.91 -28.15 0.16
C TYR A 92 27.06 -28.85 1.51
N GLN A 93 27.56 -28.09 2.48
CA GLN A 93 27.53 -28.43 3.90
C GLN A 93 27.30 -27.11 4.65
N PRO A 94 26.41 -27.09 5.66
CA PRO A 94 26.26 -25.93 6.54
C PRO A 94 27.60 -25.51 7.13
N GLY A 95 27.80 -24.20 7.24
CA GLY A 95 29.02 -23.63 7.82
C GLY A 95 29.43 -22.37 7.08
N THR A 96 30.74 -22.20 6.86
CA THR A 96 31.29 -20.94 6.34
C THR A 96 32.10 -21.18 5.07
N LEU A 97 31.70 -20.50 4.00
CA LEU A 97 32.55 -20.20 2.87
C LEU A 97 33.42 -18.99 3.22
N LYS A 98 34.71 -19.09 2.94
CA LYS A 98 35.67 -18.00 3.12
C LYS A 98 36.45 -17.85 1.83
N ALA A 99 36.50 -16.65 1.27
CA ALA A 99 37.38 -16.34 0.16
C ALA A 99 38.51 -15.45 0.66
N VAL A 100 39.74 -15.76 0.24
CA VAL A 100 40.94 -14.97 0.51
C VAL A 100 41.46 -14.49 -0.83
N GLY A 101 41.47 -13.17 -1.03
CA GLY A 101 42.03 -12.55 -2.22
C GLY A 101 43.51 -12.20 -2.04
N TYR A 102 44.27 -12.30 -3.12
CA TYR A 102 45.71 -12.10 -3.13
C TYR A 102 46.12 -11.04 -4.15
N LYS A 103 47.09 -10.20 -3.79
CA LYS A 103 47.78 -9.26 -4.68
C LYS A 103 49.29 -9.46 -4.54
N ASP A 104 50.01 -9.53 -5.65
CA ASP A 104 51.46 -9.81 -5.69
C ASP A 104 51.85 -11.05 -4.87
N GLY A 105 51.01 -12.08 -4.92
CA GLY A 105 51.17 -13.33 -4.18
C GLY A 105 50.87 -13.27 -2.67
N LYS A 106 50.60 -12.09 -2.10
CA LYS A 106 50.32 -11.88 -0.66
C LYS A 106 48.82 -11.82 -0.38
N LYS A 107 48.40 -12.31 0.79
CA LYS A 107 47.01 -12.16 1.25
C LYS A 107 46.69 -10.68 1.37
N HIS A 108 45.60 -10.27 0.75
CA HIS A 108 45.20 -8.87 0.67
C HIS A 108 43.88 -8.64 1.39
N GLU A 109 42.83 -9.38 1.02
CA GLU A 109 41.48 -9.23 1.57
C GLU A 109 40.86 -10.58 1.92
N THR A 110 39.86 -10.58 2.79
CA THR A 110 39.12 -11.78 3.13
C THR A 110 37.64 -11.46 3.30
N THR A 111 36.77 -12.27 2.71
CA THR A 111 35.33 -12.21 2.95
C THR A 111 34.80 -13.58 3.38
N THR A 112 33.66 -13.58 4.04
CA THR A 112 32.99 -14.80 4.51
C THR A 112 31.51 -14.77 4.22
N LEU A 113 30.98 -15.91 3.83
CA LEU A 113 29.56 -16.18 3.66
C LEU A 113 29.20 -17.42 4.48
N ALA A 114 28.30 -17.27 5.44
CA ALA A 114 27.93 -18.35 6.35
C ALA A 114 26.47 -18.78 6.17
N THR A 115 26.20 -20.06 6.44
CA THR A 115 24.83 -20.55 6.64
C THR A 115 24.24 -19.86 7.87
N THR A 116 23.07 -19.23 7.70
CA THR A 116 22.38 -18.52 8.78
C THR A 116 21.51 -19.46 9.60
N GLY A 117 21.16 -19.02 10.81
CA GLY A 117 20.16 -19.68 11.63
C GLY A 117 18.73 -19.49 11.11
N LYS A 118 17.75 -20.03 11.86
CA LYS A 118 16.34 -19.77 11.59
C LYS A 118 16.01 -18.28 11.77
N PRO A 119 15.03 -17.74 11.01
CA PRO A 119 14.45 -16.43 11.27
C PRO A 119 14.10 -16.23 12.74
N ASN A 120 14.49 -15.08 13.30
CA ASN A 120 14.34 -14.79 14.72
C ASN A 120 13.84 -13.36 15.00
N ALA A 121 14.20 -12.40 14.16
CA ALA A 121 13.86 -10.99 14.38
C ALA A 121 13.63 -10.24 13.06
N VAL A 122 12.82 -9.19 13.15
CA VAL A 122 12.85 -8.09 12.18
C VAL A 122 13.96 -7.12 12.61
N SER A 123 14.68 -6.54 11.65
CA SER A 123 15.68 -5.50 11.87
C SER A 123 15.41 -4.32 10.92
N LEU A 124 15.67 -3.10 11.39
CA LEU A 124 15.42 -1.86 10.66
C LEU A 124 16.72 -1.07 10.54
N VAL A 125 17.10 -0.73 9.31
CA VAL A 125 18.33 0.02 9.01
C VAL A 125 17.98 1.20 8.13
N ALA A 126 17.96 2.39 8.70
CA ALA A 126 17.78 3.63 7.95
C ALA A 126 19.06 4.01 7.20
N ASP A 127 18.90 4.55 5.99
CA ASP A 127 19.98 5.26 5.30
C ASP A 127 20.44 6.50 6.10
N ARG A 128 19.49 7.19 6.73
CA ARG A 128 19.68 8.40 7.53
C ARG A 128 18.74 8.41 8.72
N ASN A 129 19.30 8.46 9.93
CA ASN A 129 18.53 8.59 11.17
C ASN A 129 18.16 10.04 11.52
N VAL A 130 18.54 11.01 10.67
CA VAL A 130 18.22 12.43 10.83
C VAL A 130 17.80 12.98 9.47
N ILE A 131 16.61 13.59 9.41
CA ILE A 131 16.05 14.22 8.21
C ILE A 131 15.52 15.63 8.54
N LYS A 132 15.22 16.43 7.52
CA LYS A 132 14.53 17.70 7.69
C LYS A 132 13.03 17.49 7.91
N GLY A 133 12.45 18.23 8.85
CA GLY A 133 11.02 18.33 9.08
C GLY A 133 10.34 19.30 8.12
N ASP A 134 10.59 19.19 6.82
CA ASP A 134 10.14 20.15 5.78
C ASP A 134 9.00 19.63 4.88
N SER A 135 8.40 18.47 5.22
CA SER A 135 7.38 17.76 4.44
C SER A 135 7.88 17.16 3.11
N GLU A 136 9.18 17.27 2.80
CA GLU A 136 9.78 16.77 1.55
C GLU A 136 10.83 15.69 1.82
N ASP A 137 11.74 15.93 2.77
CA ASP A 137 12.86 15.03 3.08
C ASP A 137 12.37 13.68 3.61
N MET A 138 13.11 12.64 3.28
CA MET A 138 12.73 11.25 3.54
C MET A 138 13.91 10.38 3.93
N SER A 139 13.66 9.35 4.73
CA SER A 139 14.60 8.26 4.96
C SER A 139 14.09 6.97 4.32
N ILE A 140 15.03 6.25 3.71
CA ILE A 140 14.84 4.92 3.16
C ILE A 140 15.26 3.92 4.23
N VAL A 141 14.30 3.12 4.72
CA VAL A 141 14.58 2.10 5.74
C VAL A 141 14.60 0.73 5.10
N SER A 142 15.75 0.07 5.17
CA SER A 142 15.88 -1.35 4.87
C SER A 142 15.31 -2.17 6.01
N VAL A 143 14.41 -3.09 5.69
CA VAL A 143 13.77 -4.01 6.61
C VAL A 143 14.34 -5.41 6.35
N GLN A 144 14.84 -6.06 7.39
CA GLN A 144 15.57 -7.31 7.25
C GLN A 144 14.98 -8.38 8.17
N ILE A 145 14.86 -9.61 7.66
CA ILE A 145 14.59 -10.79 8.49
C ILE A 145 15.94 -11.39 8.87
N SER A 146 16.23 -11.38 10.17
CA SER A 146 17.52 -11.79 10.71
C SER A 146 17.41 -13.01 11.61
N ASP A 147 18.47 -13.80 11.67
CA ASP A 147 18.63 -14.87 12.64
C ASP A 147 18.98 -14.33 14.04
N LYS A 148 19.14 -15.23 15.02
CA LYS A 148 19.47 -14.87 16.40
C LYS A 148 20.82 -14.13 16.56
N ASN A 149 21.70 -14.21 15.57
CA ASN A 149 23.00 -13.55 15.56
C ASN A 149 22.96 -12.22 14.78
N GLY A 150 21.79 -11.84 14.24
CA GLY A 150 21.60 -10.62 13.45
C GLY A 150 21.91 -10.77 11.96
N ALA A 151 22.28 -11.96 11.48
CA ALA A 151 22.57 -12.17 10.07
C ALA A 151 21.27 -12.27 9.26
N VAL A 152 21.20 -11.61 8.10
CA VAL A 152 20.02 -11.65 7.21
C VAL A 152 19.83 -13.07 6.68
N VAL A 153 18.61 -13.60 6.82
CA VAL A 153 18.24 -14.94 6.35
C VAL A 153 17.87 -14.84 4.86
N PRO A 154 18.71 -15.32 3.94
CA PRO A 154 18.63 -15.01 2.51
C PRO A 154 17.47 -15.69 1.78
N ASP A 155 16.77 -16.62 2.43
CA ASP A 155 15.63 -17.37 1.93
C ASP A 155 14.31 -17.03 2.66
N ALA A 156 14.33 -16.01 3.54
CA ALA A 156 13.17 -15.61 4.32
C ALA A 156 12.13 -14.82 3.50
N ASN A 157 10.86 -15.20 3.61
CA ASN A 157 9.72 -14.57 2.93
C ASN A 157 8.54 -14.32 3.90
N HIS A 158 8.78 -13.53 4.96
CA HIS A 158 7.80 -13.30 6.04
C HIS A 158 6.96 -12.05 5.75
N ASP A 159 5.69 -12.06 6.17
CA ASP A 159 4.86 -10.85 6.19
C ASP A 159 5.33 -9.90 7.31
N ILE A 160 5.52 -8.64 6.99
CA ILE A 160 5.95 -7.60 7.92
C ILE A 160 4.90 -6.48 7.94
N PHE A 161 4.47 -6.08 9.12
CA PHE A 161 3.49 -5.02 9.34
C PHE A 161 4.18 -3.80 9.94
N PHE A 162 3.74 -2.61 9.52
CA PHE A 162 4.36 -1.35 9.92
C PHE A 162 3.36 -0.44 10.63
N GLU A 163 3.84 0.18 11.69
CA GLU A 163 3.16 1.25 12.41
C GLU A 163 4.11 2.44 12.50
N ILE A 164 3.58 3.65 12.35
CA ILE A 164 4.35 4.89 12.44
C ILE A 164 3.67 5.87 13.39
N SER A 165 4.47 6.60 14.16
CA SER A 165 4.02 7.68 15.02
C SER A 165 5.02 8.84 15.01
N GLY A 166 4.58 10.01 15.47
CA GLY A 166 5.38 11.25 15.40
C GLY A 166 5.19 12.00 14.07
N PRO A 167 6.03 13.02 13.80
CA PRO A 167 5.86 13.94 12.67
C PRO A 167 6.37 13.34 11.34
N GLY A 168 5.83 12.19 10.96
CA GLY A 168 6.21 11.48 9.75
C GLY A 168 5.11 10.56 9.24
N LYS A 169 5.21 10.19 7.96
CA LYS A 169 4.28 9.27 7.30
C LYS A 169 5.04 8.26 6.45
N ILE A 170 4.47 7.06 6.34
CA ILE A 170 4.92 6.08 5.35
C ILE A 170 4.37 6.52 3.99
N ILE A 171 5.23 6.61 2.99
CA ILE A 171 4.85 7.00 1.62
C ILE A 171 4.99 5.88 0.60
N GLY A 172 5.59 4.75 1.00
CA GLY A 172 5.75 3.58 0.17
C GLY A 172 6.43 2.42 0.88
N VAL A 173 6.18 1.21 0.39
CA VAL A 173 6.87 -0.02 0.78
C VAL A 173 7.24 -0.84 -0.46
N GLY A 174 8.22 -1.73 -0.33
CA GLY A 174 8.64 -2.60 -1.44
C GLY A 174 9.54 -3.75 -0.98
N ASN A 175 9.83 -4.70 -1.87
CA ASN A 175 10.76 -5.81 -1.60
C ASN A 175 11.63 -6.21 -2.80
N GLY A 176 11.50 -5.53 -3.95
CA GLY A 176 12.24 -5.84 -5.16
C GLY A 176 11.86 -7.14 -5.87
N ASN A 177 10.86 -7.89 -5.40
CA ASN A 177 10.39 -9.11 -6.05
C ASN A 177 9.63 -8.77 -7.34
N PRO A 178 10.15 -9.15 -8.53
CA PRO A 178 9.52 -8.80 -9.80
C PRO A 178 8.20 -9.52 -10.08
N SER A 179 7.81 -10.47 -9.24
CA SER A 179 6.55 -11.21 -9.32
C SER A 179 5.61 -10.90 -8.15
N SER A 180 5.90 -9.91 -7.30
CA SER A 180 4.96 -9.48 -6.25
C SER A 180 3.87 -8.58 -6.84
N HIS A 181 2.64 -8.81 -6.39
CA HIS A 181 1.47 -8.00 -6.71
C HIS A 181 0.97 -7.20 -5.48
N GLU A 182 1.75 -7.18 -4.40
CA GLU A 182 1.41 -6.39 -3.21
C GLU A 182 1.46 -4.89 -3.53
N PRO A 183 0.53 -4.08 -3.00
CA PRO A 183 0.49 -2.66 -3.28
C PRO A 183 1.64 -1.92 -2.61
N ASP A 184 2.36 -1.09 -3.37
CA ASP A 184 3.47 -0.26 -2.86
C ASP A 184 3.00 0.92 -2.02
N LYS A 185 1.70 1.26 -2.10
CA LYS A 185 1.06 2.29 -1.29
C LYS A 185 -0.27 1.80 -0.77
N TYR A 186 -0.55 2.12 0.50
CA TYR A 186 -1.84 1.90 1.13
C TYR A 186 -2.50 3.25 1.32
N ILE A 187 -3.48 3.56 0.47
CA ILE A 187 -4.19 4.85 0.47
C ILE A 187 -5.64 4.64 0.85
N GLU A 188 -6.20 5.61 1.56
CA GLU A 188 -7.64 5.69 1.76
C GLU A 188 -8.30 5.90 0.40
N THR A 189 -9.37 5.17 0.15
CA THR A 189 -10.15 5.33 -1.09
C THR A 189 -11.44 6.07 -0.78
N VAL A 190 -11.57 7.27 -1.32
CA VAL A 190 -12.80 8.05 -1.29
C VAL A 190 -13.46 7.99 -2.66
N LYS A 191 -14.64 7.38 -2.77
CA LYS A 191 -15.42 7.36 -4.01
C LYS A 191 -16.83 7.88 -3.81
N SER A 192 -17.36 8.53 -4.84
CA SER A 192 -18.76 8.94 -4.88
C SER A 192 -19.56 7.92 -5.68
N VAL A 193 -20.71 7.50 -5.14
CA VAL A 193 -21.66 6.64 -5.84
C VAL A 193 -22.91 7.45 -6.12
N SER A 194 -23.13 7.76 -7.39
CA SER A 194 -24.32 8.47 -7.83
C SER A 194 -25.49 7.49 -7.97
N PRO A 195 -26.68 7.84 -7.43
CA PRO A 195 -27.89 7.12 -7.74
C PRO A 195 -28.21 7.17 -9.24
N ALA A 196 -28.98 6.20 -9.70
CA ALA A 196 -29.59 6.19 -11.01
C ALA A 196 -30.59 7.34 -11.19
N GLU A 197 -31.25 7.40 -12.34
CA GLU A 197 -32.26 8.42 -12.60
C GLU A 197 -33.37 8.39 -11.54
N TRP A 198 -33.59 9.55 -10.91
CA TRP A 198 -34.65 9.73 -9.93
C TRP A 198 -36.02 9.81 -10.60
N ARG A 199 -37.01 9.19 -9.98
CA ARG A 199 -38.42 9.28 -10.37
C ARG A 199 -39.27 9.75 -9.20
N GLU A 200 -40.37 10.41 -9.49
CA GLU A 200 -41.24 11.02 -8.49
C GLU A 200 -42.71 10.63 -8.63
N LYS A 201 -43.42 10.62 -7.51
CA LYS A 201 -44.88 10.47 -7.43
C LYS A 201 -45.42 11.11 -6.17
N LEU A 202 -46.65 11.59 -6.19
CA LEU A 202 -47.28 12.16 -5.00
C LEU A 202 -47.47 11.09 -3.92
N ALA A 203 -47.16 11.45 -2.67
CA ALA A 203 -47.29 10.52 -1.53
C ALA A 203 -48.74 10.06 -1.30
N SER A 204 -49.72 10.88 -1.69
CA SER A 204 -51.15 10.53 -1.60
C SER A 204 -51.59 9.44 -2.59
N GLU A 205 -50.76 9.12 -3.59
CA GLU A 205 -51.08 8.14 -4.64
C GLU A 205 -50.42 6.77 -4.40
N VAL A 206 -49.75 6.59 -3.26
CA VAL A 206 -48.98 5.38 -2.93
C VAL A 206 -49.12 5.03 -1.45
N SER A 207 -48.93 3.76 -1.12
CA SER A 207 -48.76 3.34 0.28
C SER A 207 -47.33 3.68 0.74
N LEU A 208 -47.18 4.55 1.74
CA LEU A 208 -45.87 4.96 2.24
C LEU A 208 -45.07 3.79 2.84
N GLN A 209 -45.75 2.78 3.39
CA GLN A 209 -45.10 1.60 3.94
C GLN A 209 -44.51 0.70 2.83
N GLU A 210 -45.21 0.59 1.70
CA GLU A 210 -44.78 -0.26 0.59
C GLU A 210 -43.73 0.44 -0.29
N VAL A 211 -43.91 1.74 -0.54
CA VAL A 211 -43.14 2.50 -1.52
C VAL A 211 -41.67 2.66 -1.16
N VAL A 212 -41.35 2.65 0.14
CA VAL A 212 -39.96 2.71 0.64
C VAL A 212 -39.25 1.36 0.52
N GLY A 213 -39.99 0.28 0.29
CA GLY A 213 -39.47 -1.08 0.26
C GLY A 213 -38.55 -1.35 -0.95
N PRO A 214 -37.56 -2.24 -0.81
CA PRO A 214 -36.53 -2.49 -1.82
C PRO A 214 -37.01 -3.22 -3.08
N THR A 215 -38.27 -3.67 -3.12
CA THR A 215 -38.86 -4.43 -4.24
C THR A 215 -40.02 -3.70 -4.92
N TYR A 216 -40.33 -2.47 -4.50
CA TYR A 216 -41.43 -1.72 -5.09
C TYR A 216 -41.08 -1.31 -6.53
N ASP A 217 -41.98 -1.49 -7.49
CA ASP A 217 -41.75 -1.08 -8.88
C ASP A 217 -42.18 0.37 -9.10
N TYR A 218 -41.25 1.20 -9.53
CA TYR A 218 -41.43 2.63 -9.83
C TYR A 218 -41.05 2.97 -11.28
N SER A 219 -40.87 1.97 -12.15
CA SER A 219 -40.45 2.17 -13.55
C SER A 219 -41.43 3.04 -14.34
N ALA A 220 -42.73 2.94 -14.03
CA ALA A 220 -43.80 3.73 -14.66
C ALA A 220 -43.91 5.18 -14.14
N TRP A 221 -43.14 5.57 -13.13
CA TRP A 221 -43.21 6.92 -12.55
C TRP A 221 -42.56 7.96 -13.46
N THR A 222 -42.91 9.23 -13.27
CA THR A 222 -42.30 10.34 -14.01
C THR A 222 -40.89 10.62 -13.51
N LYS A 223 -40.02 11.12 -14.38
CA LYS A 223 -38.69 11.61 -14.00
C LYS A 223 -38.84 12.71 -12.95
N ALA A 224 -38.03 12.63 -11.89
CA ALA A 224 -38.06 13.59 -10.81
C ALA A 224 -37.53 14.97 -11.23
N PHE A 225 -38.02 16.02 -10.57
CA PHE A 225 -37.63 17.42 -10.79
C PHE A 225 -37.81 17.87 -12.26
N PRO A 226 -39.02 17.74 -12.84
CA PRO A 226 -39.28 18.23 -14.20
C PRO A 226 -39.14 19.76 -14.31
N ASN A 227 -39.24 20.47 -13.19
CA ASN A 227 -39.08 21.92 -13.06
C ASN A 227 -38.08 22.25 -11.93
N LYS A 228 -37.49 23.45 -11.94
CA LYS A 228 -36.54 23.94 -10.91
C LYS A 228 -37.20 24.26 -9.54
N GLY A 229 -38.30 23.59 -9.16
CA GLY A 229 -39.08 23.86 -7.95
C GLY A 229 -40.53 24.28 -8.24
N LEU A 230 -41.34 24.42 -7.19
CA LEU A 230 -42.75 24.81 -7.32
C LEU A 230 -42.88 26.35 -7.46
N PRO A 231 -43.66 26.88 -8.42
CA PRO A 231 -43.87 28.32 -8.59
C PRO A 231 -44.46 29.03 -7.35
N PRO A 232 -44.25 30.35 -7.20
CA PRO A 232 -44.88 31.12 -6.14
C PRO A 232 -46.42 30.93 -6.12
N GLY A 233 -46.97 30.71 -4.93
CA GLY A 233 -48.41 30.46 -4.73
C GLY A 233 -48.86 29.01 -4.94
N SER A 234 -47.95 28.09 -5.31
CA SER A 234 -48.26 26.66 -5.38
C SER A 234 -48.52 26.06 -4.00
N ILE A 235 -49.32 24.99 -3.97
CA ILE A 235 -49.49 24.16 -2.77
C ILE A 235 -48.44 23.05 -2.81
N SER A 236 -47.55 23.02 -1.82
CA SER A 236 -46.59 21.92 -1.65
C SER A 236 -47.30 20.68 -1.12
N GLN A 237 -47.21 19.58 -1.87
CA GLN A 237 -47.71 18.28 -1.45
C GLN A 237 -46.52 17.35 -1.20
N PRO A 238 -46.60 16.44 -0.20
CA PRO A 238 -45.52 15.49 0.01
C PRO A 238 -45.32 14.62 -1.24
N THR A 239 -44.09 14.57 -1.71
CA THR A 239 -43.68 13.83 -2.91
C THR A 239 -42.67 12.76 -2.51
N VAL A 240 -42.86 11.57 -3.07
CA VAL A 240 -41.91 10.47 -2.95
C VAL A 240 -40.98 10.50 -4.15
N LEU A 241 -39.68 10.47 -3.89
CA LEU A 241 -38.60 10.36 -4.86
C LEU A 241 -37.97 8.98 -4.71
N ARG A 242 -37.79 8.24 -5.80
CA ARG A 242 -37.21 6.90 -5.81
C ARG A 242 -36.05 6.83 -6.79
N SER A 243 -34.99 6.14 -6.39
CA SER A 243 -33.86 5.77 -7.24
C SER A 243 -33.18 4.52 -6.66
N SER A 244 -32.18 4.02 -7.38
CA SER A 244 -31.33 2.92 -6.95
C SER A 244 -29.86 3.29 -7.10
N PHE A 245 -28.98 2.60 -6.39
CA PHE A 245 -27.53 2.76 -6.51
C PHE A 245 -26.84 1.40 -6.37
N GLN A 246 -25.63 1.30 -6.93
CA GLN A 246 -24.83 0.08 -6.93
C GLN A 246 -23.69 0.18 -5.92
N LEU A 247 -23.51 -0.87 -5.11
CA LEU A 247 -22.34 -1.04 -4.24
C LEU A 247 -21.62 -2.34 -4.60
N ASP A 248 -20.31 -2.29 -4.76
CA ASP A 248 -19.47 -3.49 -4.83
C ASP A 248 -19.13 -4.00 -3.42
N GLU A 249 -18.63 -5.24 -3.31
CA GLU A 249 -18.22 -5.82 -2.02
C GLU A 249 -17.15 -4.99 -1.31
N GLU A 250 -16.30 -4.30 -2.07
CA GLU A 250 -15.24 -3.45 -1.53
C GLU A 250 -15.81 -2.20 -0.84
N SER A 251 -16.86 -1.59 -1.40
CA SER A 251 -17.54 -0.43 -0.82
C SER A 251 -18.04 -0.72 0.58
N LEU A 252 -18.50 -1.94 0.82
CA LEU A 252 -19.05 -2.38 2.11
C LEU A 252 -18.00 -2.56 3.21
N LYS A 253 -16.71 -2.52 2.86
CA LYS A 253 -15.60 -2.52 3.83
C LYS A 253 -15.36 -1.13 4.43
N GLY A 254 -15.91 -0.08 3.84
CA GLY A 254 -15.73 1.31 4.25
C GLY A 254 -16.93 1.91 4.98
N GLU A 255 -16.77 3.17 5.38
CA GLU A 255 -17.87 4.00 5.88
C GLU A 255 -18.64 4.59 4.70
N ILE A 256 -19.97 4.53 4.77
CA ILE A 256 -20.85 5.00 3.70
C ILE A 256 -21.77 6.08 4.26
N SER A 257 -21.79 7.25 3.65
CA SER A 257 -22.66 8.36 4.03
C SER A 257 -23.48 8.86 2.86
N TRP A 258 -24.76 9.15 3.10
CA TRP A 258 -25.59 9.91 2.16
C TRP A 258 -25.24 11.39 2.27
N MET A 259 -24.63 11.93 1.22
CA MET A 259 -24.25 13.34 1.12
C MET A 259 -25.34 14.09 0.36
N TYR A 260 -26.02 15.02 1.03
CA TYR A 260 -27.20 15.68 0.46
C TYR A 260 -27.31 17.15 0.84
N ARG A 261 -28.06 17.88 0.01
CA ARG A 261 -28.77 19.09 0.40
C ARG A 261 -30.25 18.75 0.34
N SER A 262 -31.05 19.31 1.23
CA SER A 262 -32.47 18.96 1.26
C SER A 262 -33.16 19.42 -0.03
N VAL A 263 -34.02 18.58 -0.61
CA VAL A 263 -34.83 18.88 -1.80
C VAL A 263 -36.24 19.36 -1.46
N GLY A 264 -36.61 19.33 -0.18
CA GLY A 264 -37.88 19.85 0.32
C GLY A 264 -37.83 20.16 1.82
N THR A 265 -38.97 20.41 2.42
CA THR A 265 -39.13 20.47 3.88
C THR A 265 -39.66 19.14 4.42
N ASN A 266 -39.47 18.86 5.71
CA ASN A 266 -39.85 17.60 6.35
C ASN A 266 -39.27 16.38 5.63
N GLN A 267 -38.05 16.49 5.11
CA GLN A 267 -37.44 15.45 4.31
C GLN A 267 -37.08 14.24 5.18
N SER A 268 -37.51 13.06 4.75
CA SER A 268 -37.09 11.77 5.28
C SER A 268 -36.37 10.96 4.20
N VAL A 269 -35.35 10.21 4.58
CA VAL A 269 -34.59 9.33 3.67
C VAL A 269 -34.73 7.89 4.16
N TYR A 270 -35.01 7.00 3.22
CA TYR A 270 -35.13 5.57 3.43
C TYR A 270 -34.17 4.84 2.51
N VAL A 271 -33.46 3.84 3.03
CA VAL A 271 -32.57 2.98 2.25
C VAL A 271 -33.04 1.54 2.47
N ASN A 272 -33.33 0.83 1.38
CA ASN A 272 -33.85 -0.54 1.41
C ASN A 272 -35.03 -0.74 2.40
N GLY A 273 -35.94 0.24 2.49
CA GLY A 273 -37.10 0.20 3.40
C GLY A 273 -36.84 0.70 4.82
N VAL A 274 -35.59 0.95 5.22
CA VAL A 274 -35.24 1.42 6.55
C VAL A 274 -35.14 2.94 6.55
N LYS A 275 -35.82 3.62 7.48
CA LYS A 275 -35.68 5.07 7.67
C LYS A 275 -34.30 5.38 8.26
N VAL A 276 -33.46 6.06 7.50
CA VAL A 276 -32.07 6.40 7.89
C VAL A 276 -31.93 7.85 8.35
N GLY A 277 -32.86 8.72 7.96
CA GLY A 277 -32.91 10.11 8.44
C GLY A 277 -34.30 10.70 8.32
N ASP A 278 -34.57 11.69 9.16
CA ASP A 278 -35.89 12.30 9.32
C ASP A 278 -35.74 13.80 9.61
N THR A 279 -36.72 14.61 9.21
CA THR A 279 -36.74 16.07 9.37
C THR A 279 -35.44 16.74 8.88
N LEU A 280 -34.98 16.30 7.71
CA LEU A 280 -33.71 16.71 7.12
C LEU A 280 -33.89 17.99 6.28
N ASP A 281 -34.01 19.13 6.93
CA ASP A 281 -34.20 20.41 6.24
C ASP A 281 -32.88 21.12 5.89
N GLY A 282 -32.95 22.14 5.04
CA GLY A 282 -31.80 22.95 4.64
C GLY A 282 -31.34 22.67 3.21
N ASN A 283 -31.71 23.56 2.28
CA ASN A 283 -31.39 23.43 0.86
C ASN A 283 -30.04 24.03 0.44
N ARG A 284 -29.31 24.65 1.37
CA ARG A 284 -28.00 25.29 1.11
C ARG A 284 -26.82 24.58 1.78
N THR A 285 -27.05 24.01 2.96
CA THR A 285 -26.00 23.31 3.72
C THR A 285 -25.83 21.90 3.20
N LEU A 286 -24.59 21.49 2.96
CA LEU A 286 -24.26 20.11 2.64
C LEU A 286 -24.24 19.29 3.93
N HIS A 287 -25.00 18.21 3.97
CA HIS A 287 -25.12 17.31 5.10
C HIS A 287 -24.57 15.92 4.74
N TYR A 288 -24.09 15.22 5.75
CA TYR A 288 -23.63 13.83 5.66
C TYR A 288 -24.46 13.01 6.64
N LEU A 289 -25.15 12.01 6.12
CA LEU A 289 -25.94 11.08 6.91
C LEU A 289 -25.28 9.69 6.85
N PRO A 290 -24.60 9.24 7.91
CA PRO A 290 -23.98 7.92 7.94
C PRO A 290 -25.01 6.80 7.77
N LEU A 291 -24.71 5.84 6.91
CA LEU A 291 -25.54 4.66 6.66
C LEU A 291 -24.89 3.46 7.34
N LYS A 292 -25.65 2.73 8.16
CA LYS A 292 -25.13 1.51 8.80
C LYS A 292 -25.03 0.38 7.77
N ALA A 293 -23.99 -0.45 7.90
CA ALA A 293 -23.75 -1.59 7.01
C ALA A 293 -24.94 -2.56 6.93
N GLU A 294 -25.70 -2.74 8.01
CA GLU A 294 -26.89 -3.60 8.06
C GLU A 294 -28.03 -3.15 7.13
N TYR A 295 -28.03 -1.89 6.67
CA TYR A 295 -29.03 -1.36 5.73
C TYR A 295 -28.62 -1.57 4.27
N LEU A 296 -27.40 -2.02 4.02
CA LEU A 296 -26.77 -2.04 2.70
C LEU A 296 -26.40 -3.47 2.28
N ARG A 297 -26.26 -3.68 0.98
CA ARG A 297 -25.83 -4.95 0.40
C ARG A 297 -25.01 -4.74 -0.86
N ALA A 298 -24.28 -5.77 -1.28
CA ALA A 298 -23.59 -5.76 -2.57
C ALA A 298 -24.62 -5.82 -3.71
N GLY A 299 -24.34 -5.17 -4.82
CA GLY A 299 -25.25 -4.96 -5.94
C GLY A 299 -26.23 -3.81 -5.71
N THR A 300 -27.47 -4.00 -6.17
CA THR A 300 -28.50 -2.96 -6.18
C THR A 300 -29.07 -2.69 -4.79
N ASN A 301 -29.06 -1.41 -4.41
CA ASN A 301 -29.74 -0.86 -3.25
C ASN A 301 -30.77 0.18 -3.71
N GLU A 302 -31.86 0.29 -2.98
CA GLU A 302 -32.94 1.24 -3.27
C GLU A 302 -32.93 2.38 -2.27
N VAL A 303 -33.22 3.58 -2.75
CA VAL A 303 -33.41 4.77 -1.92
C VAL A 303 -34.77 5.40 -2.21
N ALA A 304 -35.43 5.83 -1.15
CA ALA A 304 -36.63 6.65 -1.22
C ALA A 304 -36.45 7.91 -0.38
N ILE A 305 -36.84 9.06 -0.92
CA ILE A 305 -36.89 10.32 -0.20
C ILE A 305 -38.33 10.81 -0.20
N ILE A 306 -38.85 11.16 0.96
CA ILE A 306 -40.18 11.76 1.10
C ILE A 306 -39.96 13.18 1.58
N ALA A 307 -40.42 14.17 0.83
CA ALA A 307 -40.27 15.56 1.20
C ALA A 307 -41.42 16.41 0.65
N ASN A 308 -41.66 17.55 1.27
CA ASN A 308 -42.54 18.60 0.72
C ASN A 308 -41.69 19.51 -0.16
N PRO A 309 -41.81 19.48 -1.51
CA PRO A 309 -40.96 20.26 -2.40
C PRO A 309 -41.02 21.76 -2.07
N TYR A 310 -39.90 22.45 -2.21
CA TYR A 310 -39.84 23.89 -1.94
C TYR A 310 -40.76 24.67 -2.89
N VAL A 311 -41.57 25.55 -2.32
CA VAL A 311 -42.30 26.59 -3.06
C VAL A 311 -41.41 27.82 -3.14
N MET A 312 -41.11 28.24 -4.36
CA MET A 312 -40.34 29.44 -4.62
C MET A 312 -41.08 30.65 -4.07
N LYS A 313 -40.37 31.53 -3.35
CA LYS A 313 -40.92 32.82 -2.92
C LYS A 313 -40.94 33.78 -4.12
N ASN A 314 -39.90 33.73 -4.94
CA ASN A 314 -39.79 34.49 -6.17
C ASN A 314 -39.46 33.58 -7.35
N VAL A 315 -39.82 33.98 -8.57
CA VAL A 315 -39.57 33.19 -9.79
C VAL A 315 -38.08 32.97 -10.11
N TRP A 316 -37.18 33.69 -9.46
CA TRP A 316 -35.72 33.57 -9.61
C TRP A 316 -35.06 32.74 -8.49
N ASP A 317 -35.84 32.15 -7.58
CA ASP A 317 -35.27 31.26 -6.57
C ASP A 317 -34.79 29.95 -7.22
N GLU A 318 -33.67 29.41 -6.76
CA GLU A 318 -33.12 28.13 -7.23
C GLU A 318 -33.04 27.13 -6.07
N PRO A 319 -34.16 26.48 -5.71
CA PRO A 319 -34.13 25.42 -4.70
C PRO A 319 -33.29 24.24 -5.18
N ASN A 320 -32.71 23.50 -4.23
CA ASN A 320 -31.94 22.32 -4.55
C ASN A 320 -32.84 21.24 -5.18
N ILE A 321 -32.43 20.74 -6.34
CA ILE A 321 -33.09 19.65 -7.08
C ILE A 321 -32.20 18.40 -7.17
N ASN A 322 -31.09 18.37 -6.42
CA ASN A 322 -30.21 17.21 -6.34
C ASN A 322 -30.44 16.48 -4.99
N PRO A 323 -31.09 15.31 -5.00
CA PRO A 323 -31.34 14.49 -3.80
C PRO A 323 -30.11 14.07 -3.02
N GLY A 324 -28.92 14.15 -3.64
CA GLY A 324 -27.67 13.72 -3.06
C GLY A 324 -27.10 12.47 -3.73
N GLN A 325 -25.98 12.04 -3.19
CA GLN A 325 -25.22 10.86 -3.63
C GLN A 325 -24.55 10.21 -2.42
N LEU A 326 -24.01 9.01 -2.57
CA LEU A 326 -23.23 8.40 -1.50
C LEU A 326 -21.77 8.82 -1.59
N ARG A 327 -21.16 9.03 -0.43
CA ARG A 327 -19.70 9.06 -0.25
C ARG A 327 -19.30 7.77 0.45
N VAL A 328 -18.35 7.04 -0.15
CA VAL A 328 -17.78 5.80 0.37
C VAL A 328 -16.33 6.07 0.71
N GLU A 329 -15.96 5.86 1.97
CA GLU A 329 -14.62 6.09 2.52
C GLU A 329 -14.09 4.75 3.02
N ILE A 330 -13.20 4.14 2.24
CA ILE A 330 -12.55 2.88 2.60
C ILE A 330 -11.21 3.23 3.25
N PRO A 331 -11.02 2.94 4.54
CA PRO A 331 -9.76 3.25 5.22
C PRO A 331 -8.60 2.51 4.56
N ALA A 332 -7.42 3.14 4.54
CA ALA A 332 -6.20 2.47 4.09
C ALA A 332 -5.98 1.20 4.92
N GLU A 333 -5.65 0.08 4.29
CA GLU A 333 -5.21 -1.09 5.05
C GLU A 333 -3.92 -0.76 5.83
N GLN A 334 -3.66 -1.55 6.86
CA GLN A 334 -2.40 -1.46 7.59
C GLN A 334 -1.22 -1.65 6.61
N TRP A 335 -0.22 -0.76 6.71
CA TRP A 335 1.01 -0.87 5.93
C TRP A 335 1.67 -2.21 6.19
N ARG A 336 1.96 -2.94 5.12
CA ARG A 336 2.66 -4.22 5.21
C ARG A 336 3.47 -4.52 3.96
N ARG A 337 4.44 -5.41 4.08
CA ARG A 337 5.19 -5.95 2.95
C ARG A 337 5.79 -7.30 3.29
N LYS A 338 5.63 -8.27 2.40
CA LYS A 338 6.35 -9.53 2.48
C LYS A 338 7.82 -9.32 2.17
N SER A 339 8.73 -9.91 2.96
CA SER A 339 10.15 -9.92 2.61
C SER A 339 10.39 -10.78 1.37
N PHE A 340 11.43 -10.43 0.62
CA PHE A 340 11.96 -11.22 -0.48
C PHE A 340 13.46 -11.41 -0.26
N ASN A 341 13.91 -12.66 -0.20
CA ASN A 341 15.29 -13.01 0.18
C ASN A 341 15.73 -12.39 1.51
N GLY A 342 14.81 -12.31 2.47
CA GLY A 342 15.01 -11.69 3.78
C GLY A 342 14.99 -10.16 3.79
N LEU A 343 14.70 -9.49 2.68
CA LEU A 343 14.72 -8.03 2.57
C LEU A 343 13.35 -7.45 2.20
N ALA A 344 13.07 -6.26 2.74
CA ALA A 344 11.97 -5.39 2.37
C ALA A 344 12.41 -3.93 2.60
N GLN A 345 11.59 -2.97 2.20
CA GLN A 345 11.86 -1.55 2.31
C GLN A 345 10.59 -0.81 2.74
N VAL A 346 10.78 0.24 3.55
CA VAL A 346 9.76 1.23 3.87
C VAL A 346 10.33 2.64 3.73
N LEU A 347 9.57 3.53 3.11
CA LEU A 347 9.93 4.93 2.87
C LEU A 347 9.21 5.82 3.87
N ILE A 348 9.97 6.60 4.63
CA ILE A 348 9.45 7.51 5.65
C ILE A 348 9.72 8.94 5.24
N GLN A 349 8.66 9.74 5.09
CA GLN A 349 8.75 11.17 4.81
C GLN A 349 8.37 11.97 6.06
N SER A 350 9.03 13.10 6.29
CA SER A 350 8.63 14.02 7.35
C SER A 350 7.26 14.67 7.07
N SER A 351 6.56 15.12 8.11
CA SER A 351 5.25 15.79 7.98
C SER A 351 5.33 17.32 7.89
N GLY A 352 6.50 17.91 8.14
CA GLY A 352 6.68 19.37 8.22
C GLY A 352 6.86 19.91 9.63
N GLU A 353 7.07 19.04 10.61
CA GLU A 353 7.29 19.38 12.02
C GLU A 353 8.55 18.67 12.52
N ALA A 354 9.23 19.28 13.49
CA ALA A 354 10.37 18.67 14.17
C ALA A 354 9.89 17.66 15.23
N GLY A 355 10.66 16.61 15.46
CA GLY A 355 10.37 15.60 16.47
C GLY A 355 10.92 14.23 16.12
N ASP A 356 10.64 13.26 16.98
CA ASP A 356 11.07 11.88 16.77
C ASP A 356 9.96 11.12 16.03
N ILE A 357 10.28 10.62 14.83
CA ILE A 357 9.44 9.73 14.05
C ILE A 357 9.79 8.30 14.47
N VAL A 358 8.82 7.56 14.98
CA VAL A 358 9.01 6.19 15.45
C VAL A 358 8.34 5.23 14.47
N LEU A 359 9.15 4.44 13.77
CA LEU A 359 8.69 3.32 12.95
C LEU A 359 8.78 2.04 13.79
N LYS A 360 7.69 1.29 13.85
CA LYS A 360 7.65 -0.07 14.41
C LYS A 360 7.38 -1.06 13.29
N ALA A 361 8.08 -2.18 13.31
CA ALA A 361 7.87 -3.30 12.39
C ALA A 361 7.66 -4.60 13.18
N THR A 362 6.64 -5.35 12.81
CA THR A 362 6.25 -6.61 13.47
C THR A 362 6.08 -7.71 12.42
N SER A 363 6.33 -8.95 12.83
CA SER A 363 6.11 -10.12 11.96
C SER A 363 5.74 -11.34 12.82
N PRO A 364 4.72 -12.13 12.45
CA PRO A 364 4.28 -13.26 13.26
C PRO A 364 5.42 -14.24 13.61
N GLY A 365 5.63 -14.46 14.91
CA GLY A 365 6.64 -15.39 15.42
C GLY A 365 8.08 -14.85 15.45
N LEU A 366 8.32 -13.60 15.02
CA LEU A 366 9.62 -12.95 15.08
C LEU A 366 9.64 -11.87 16.17
N LYS A 367 10.83 -11.54 16.66
CA LYS A 367 11.02 -10.37 17.53
C LYS A 367 10.81 -9.09 16.73
N ASP A 368 9.94 -8.22 17.24
CA ASP A 368 9.66 -6.89 16.67
C ASP A 368 10.88 -5.96 16.70
N ALA A 369 10.85 -4.94 15.83
CA ALA A 369 11.81 -3.85 15.81
C ALA A 369 11.15 -2.49 15.91
N SER A 370 11.90 -1.52 16.43
CA SER A 370 11.54 -0.10 16.39
C SER A 370 12.76 0.72 16.03
N LEU A 371 12.55 1.74 15.21
CA LEU A 371 13.56 2.67 14.72
C LEU A 371 13.08 4.09 14.95
N ILE A 372 13.98 4.95 15.43
CA ILE A 372 13.72 6.38 15.61
C ILE A 372 14.48 7.14 14.53
N ILE A 373 13.76 7.94 13.76
CA ILE A 373 14.32 8.92 12.81
C ILE A 373 14.00 10.31 13.35
N LYS A 374 15.02 11.15 13.52
CA LYS A 374 14.86 12.51 14.05
C LYS A 374 14.55 13.48 12.92
N ALA A 375 13.36 14.07 12.92
CA ALA A 375 13.02 15.22 12.09
C ALA A 375 13.51 16.50 12.77
N THR A 376 14.38 17.23 12.08
CA THR A 376 14.92 18.52 12.55
C THR A 376 14.06 19.68 12.09
N ASP A 377 14.08 20.79 12.83
CA ASP A 377 13.40 22.00 12.40
C ASP A 377 13.96 22.50 11.06
N ALA A 378 13.07 22.85 10.14
CA ALA A 378 13.43 23.22 8.78
C ALA A 378 12.37 24.15 8.18
N LEU A 379 12.81 25.12 7.39
CA LEU A 379 11.90 25.97 6.63
C LEU A 379 11.13 25.14 5.61
N ARG A 380 9.80 25.15 5.72
CA ARG A 380 8.93 24.65 4.65
C ARG A 380 9.16 25.49 3.41
N ARG A 381 9.30 24.84 2.25
CA ARG A 381 9.31 25.56 0.99
C ARG A 381 7.94 26.20 0.77
N PRO A 382 7.86 27.44 0.26
CA PRO A 382 6.59 28.01 -0.17
C PRO A 382 6.01 27.13 -1.27
N PHE A 383 4.77 26.70 -1.10
CA PHE A 383 3.95 26.07 -2.13
C PHE A 383 2.77 27.00 -2.41
N VAL A 384 2.40 27.14 -3.69
CA VAL A 384 1.19 27.83 -4.10
C VAL A 384 0.10 26.78 -4.21
N GLU A 385 -0.91 26.85 -3.34
CA GLU A 385 -2.12 26.02 -3.38
C GLU A 385 -2.87 26.09 -4.72
#